data_AF-A0A3N5LI79-F1
#
_entry.id   AF-A0A3N5LI79-F1
#
_cell.length_a   1.000
_cell.length_b   1.000
_cell.length_c   1.000
_cell.angle_alpha   90.00
_cell.angle_beta   90.00
_cell.angle_gamma   90.00
#
_symmetry.space_group_name_H-M   'P 1'
#
loop_
_entity.id
_entity.type
_entity.pdbx_description
1 polymer ?
#
loop_
_entity_poly.entity_id
_entity_poly.type
_entity_poly.pdbx_seq_one_letter_code
_entity_poly.pdbx_strand_id
1 'polypeptide(L)' 'GELQVWQSESLSPDVVFYTDMPSYLGLLTGQMKPDEAISKGLVRIDGDPGALSRFLKISGVPCPG' A
#
# COMPACT_ATOMS: atom_id res chain seq x y z
N GLY A 1 -10.39 -6.59 11.85
CA GLY A 1 -8.93 -6.81 11.90
C GLY A 1 -8.32 -5.71 12.74
N GLU A 2 -7.12 -5.94 13.24
CA GLU A 2 -6.35 -4.93 13.97
C GLU A 2 -5.17 -4.49 13.10
N LEU A 3 -4.93 -3.18 12.98
CA LEU A 3 -3.76 -2.63 12.29
C LEU A 3 -2.89 -1.93 13.32
N GLN A 4 -1.68 -2.42 13.52
CA GLN A 4 -0.68 -1.80 14.38
C GLN A 4 0.35 -1.09 13.49
N VAL A 5 0.61 0.19 13.79
CA VAL A 5 1.50 1.04 12.98
C VAL A 5 2.63 1.54 13.86
N TRP A 6 3.86 1.39 13.37
CA TRP A 6 5.08 1.78 14.08
C TRP A 6 5.99 2.56 13.13
N GLN A 7 6.78 3.47 13.67
CA GLN A 7 7.83 4.17 12.92
C GLN A 7 9.17 3.50 13.20
N SER A 8 9.60 2.60 12.30
CA SER A 8 10.96 2.04 12.21
C SER A 8 10.96 0.99 11.08
N GLU A 9 12.14 0.60 10.63
CA GLU A 9 12.28 -0.62 9.82
C GLU A 9 11.87 -1.86 10.64
N SER A 10 11.16 -2.78 9.98
CA SER A 10 10.93 -4.13 10.49
C SER A 10 12.13 -5.00 10.13
N LEU A 11 12.63 -5.81 11.08
CA LEU A 11 13.79 -6.68 10.85
C LEU A 11 13.49 -7.85 9.91
N SER A 12 12.22 -8.25 9.77
CA SER A 12 11.80 -9.40 8.93
C SER A 12 10.35 -9.23 8.45
N PRO A 13 10.09 -8.30 7.53
CA PRO A 13 8.76 -8.12 6.96
C PRO A 13 8.42 -9.23 5.95
N ASP A 14 7.19 -9.74 5.99
CA ASP A 14 6.68 -10.65 4.95
C ASP A 14 6.54 -9.95 3.59
N VAL A 15 6.31 -8.62 3.61
CA VAL A 15 6.16 -7.77 2.43
C VAL A 15 6.68 -6.37 2.73
N VAL A 16 7.38 -5.78 1.75
CA VAL A 16 7.79 -4.36 1.77
C VAL A 16 7.22 -3.63 0.56
N PHE A 17 6.60 -2.48 0.81
CA PHE A 17 6.14 -1.57 -0.23
C PHE A 17 7.08 -0.37 -0.31
N TYR A 18 7.65 -0.14 -1.48
CA TYR A 18 8.42 1.07 -1.76
C TYR A 18 7.58 1.98 -2.65
N THR A 19 7.34 3.21 -2.19
CA THR A 19 6.51 4.21 -2.86
C THR A 19 6.85 5.60 -2.33
N ASP A 20 6.49 6.63 -3.08
CA ASP A 20 6.43 7.98 -2.54
C ASP A 20 5.11 8.26 -1.81
N MET A 21 5.09 9.36 -1.05
CA MET A 21 3.91 9.78 -0.28
C MET A 21 2.69 10.12 -1.16
N PRO A 22 2.82 10.83 -2.30
CA PRO A 22 1.69 11.08 -3.19
C PRO A 22 1.01 9.81 -3.70
N SER A 23 1.80 8.83 -4.15
CA SER A 23 1.28 7.56 -4.66
C SER A 23 0.65 6.74 -3.54
N TYR A 24 1.26 6.74 -2.33
CA TYR A 24 0.67 6.10 -1.15
C TYR A 24 -0.70 6.69 -0.80
N LEU A 25 -0.83 8.01 -0.75
CA LEU A 25 -2.11 8.67 -0.45
C LEU A 25 -3.15 8.42 -1.55
N GLY A 26 -2.74 8.41 -2.81
CA GLY A 26 -3.63 8.08 -3.94
C GLY A 26 -4.17 6.65 -3.84
N LEU A 27 -3.33 5.70 -3.42
CA LEU A 27 -3.75 4.31 -3.18
C LEU A 27 -4.67 4.20 -1.96
N LEU A 28 -4.30 4.84 -0.85
CA LEU A 28 -5.03 4.78 0.42
C LEU A 28 -6.45 5.35 0.30
N THR A 29 -6.62 6.39 -0.54
CA THR A 29 -7.92 7.04 -0.79
C THR A 29 -8.69 6.43 -1.97
N GLY A 30 -8.10 5.47 -2.68
CA GLY A 30 -8.70 4.84 -3.87
C GLY A 30 -8.70 5.71 -5.13
N GLN A 31 -8.01 6.86 -5.13
CA GLN A 31 -7.80 7.69 -6.32
C GLN A 31 -6.89 7.03 -7.36
N MET A 32 -6.04 6.10 -6.92
CA MET A 32 -5.14 5.29 -7.76
C MET A 32 -5.39 3.81 -7.50
N LYS A 33 -5.44 3.00 -8.56
CA LYS A 33 -5.57 1.54 -8.41
C LYS A 33 -4.21 0.88 -8.17
N PRO A 34 -4.14 -0.21 -7.38
CA PRO A 34 -2.89 -0.93 -7.13
C PRO A 34 -2.18 -1.38 -8.40
N ASP A 35 -2.92 -1.99 -9.34
CA ASP A 35 -2.37 -2.50 -10.60
C ASP A 35 -1.80 -1.37 -11.47
N GLU A 36 -2.43 -0.19 -11.43
CA GLU A 36 -1.97 1.00 -12.14
C GLU A 36 -0.65 1.52 -11.53
N ALA A 37 -0.58 1.62 -10.21
CA ALA A 37 0.62 2.08 -9.50
C ALA A 37 1.81 1.15 -9.77
N ILE A 38 1.59 -0.16 -9.76
CA ILE A 38 2.61 -1.17 -10.05
C ILE A 38 3.05 -1.07 -11.52
N SER A 39 2.10 -1.03 -12.46
CA SER A 39 2.42 -0.96 -13.89
C SER A 39 3.18 0.30 -14.28
N LYS A 40 2.99 1.41 -13.55
CA LYS A 40 3.69 2.67 -13.78
C LYS A 40 5.02 2.77 -13.03
N GLY A 41 5.39 1.76 -12.24
CA GLY A 41 6.60 1.75 -11.42
C GLY A 41 6.55 2.72 -10.23
N LEU A 42 5.36 3.18 -9.84
CA LEU A 42 5.15 4.06 -8.68
C LEU A 42 5.23 3.30 -7.37
N VAL A 43 4.92 2.00 -7.40
CA VAL A 43 5.09 1.09 -6.27
C VAL A 43 5.96 -0.08 -6.70
N ARG A 44 6.99 -0.37 -5.91
CA ARG A 44 7.71 -1.65 -5.93
C ARG A 44 7.27 -2.48 -4.74
N ILE A 45 7.05 -3.77 -4.98
CA ILE A 45 6.66 -4.74 -3.95
C ILE A 45 7.75 -5.80 -3.87
N ASP A 46 8.33 -5.95 -2.69
CA ASP A 46 9.21 -7.07 -2.38
C ASP A 46 8.39 -8.03 -1.48
N GLY A 47 8.15 -9.26 -1.95
CA GLY A 47 7.26 -10.24 -1.28
C GLY A 47 6.06 -10.62 -2.16
N ASP A 48 4.91 -10.90 -1.54
CA ASP A 48 3.66 -11.29 -2.24
C ASP A 48 3.05 -10.09 -3.00
N PRO A 49 2.95 -10.14 -4.35
CA PRO A 49 2.36 -9.06 -5.15
C PRO A 49 0.89 -8.78 -4.82
N GLY A 50 0.16 -9.78 -4.33
CA GLY A 50 -1.24 -9.63 -3.94
C GLY A 50 -1.44 -8.93 -2.60
N ALA A 51 -0.37 -8.71 -1.82
CA ALA A 51 -0.47 -8.16 -0.47
C ALA A 51 -0.91 -6.69 -0.46
N LEU A 52 -0.50 -5.89 -1.45
CA LEU A 52 -0.91 -4.48 -1.54
C LEU A 52 -2.44 -4.37 -1.66
N SER A 53 -3.04 -5.16 -2.55
CA SER A 53 -4.49 -5.19 -2.75
C SER A 53 -5.24 -5.69 -1.50
N ARG A 54 -4.69 -6.65 -0.75
CA ARG A 54 -5.28 -7.11 0.52
C ARG A 54 -5.16 -6.05 1.61
N PHE A 55 -4.00 -5.41 1.71
CA PHE A 55 -3.75 -4.33 2.66
C PHE A 55 -4.74 -3.18 2.45
N LEU A 56 -4.87 -2.67 1.21
CA LEU A 56 -5.77 -1.56 0.89
C LEU A 56 -7.25 -1.90 1.08
N LYS A 57 -7.66 -3.17 0.95
CA LYS A 57 -9.02 -3.61 1.33
C LYS A 57 -9.30 -3.48 2.83
N ILE A 58 -8.27 -3.50 3.67
CA ILE A 58 -8.38 -3.42 5.13
C ILE A 58 -8.16 -1.98 5.62
N SER A 59 -7.17 -1.28 5.06
CA SER A 59 -6.71 0.04 5.52
C SER A 59 -7.22 1.21 4.68
N GLY A 60 -7.82 0.94 3.52
CA GLY A 60 -8.33 1.96 2.61
C GLY A 60 -9.34 2.87 3.30
N VAL A 61 -9.19 4.17 3.08
CA VAL A 61 -10.08 5.18 3.66
C VAL A 61 -11.20 5.43 2.65
N PRO A 62 -12.48 5.36 3.05
CA PRO A 62 -13.58 5.74 2.16
C PRO A 62 -13.40 7.21 1.79
N CYS A 63 -13.23 7.49 0.50
CA CYS A 63 -13.23 8.86 0.02
C CYS A 63 -14.64 9.43 0.23
N PRO A 64 -14.83 10.51 1.01
CA PRO A 64 -16.10 11.21 1.01
C PRO A 64 -16.29 11.78 -0.40
N GLY A 65 -17.32 11.32 -1.09
CA GLY A 65 -17.74 11.85 -2.39
C GLY A 65 -18.36 13.22 -2.28
#